data_AF-A0A6I4P7A4-F1
#
_entry.id   AF-A0A6I4P7A4-F1
#
_cell.length_a   1.000
_cell.length_b   1.000
_cell.length_c   1.000
_cell.angle_alpha   90.00
_cell.angle_beta   90.00
_cell.angle_gamma   90.00
#
_symmetry.space_group_name_H-M   'P 1'
#
loop_
_entity.id
_entity.type
_entity.pdbx_description
1 polymer ?
#
loop_
_entity_poly.entity_id
_entity_poly.type
_entity_poly.pdbx_seq_one_letter_code
_entity_poly.pdbx_strand_id
1 'polypeptide(L)'
;MPVPLLIDAETLRDQLGGVQPPRVLDVRWRLDRPDGRPAYREAHVPGAVYVDLDAELAEHGAPATAGRHPLPSPERFATAVRRWGLRAGEAVVVYDDLGGLSASRAWWLLRDAGVADVRVLDGGLPAWVAAGLPVDAGEVEPEPGDVVPAPGGMPVIDLDAVAALPERGVLLDARAGERYRGETEPIDPRAGHIPGALSAPTAASLAPDGRFLPVDALRERFAALGVRVDRPVAAYCGSGVTAAHEVFALALAGFDAALYPGSWSQWSNHPGLPVATGAEPGAVDARPRPLPALAEVVRTVAVLRGPGG
;
A
#
# COMPACT_ATOMS: atom_id res chain seq x y z
N MET A 1 -21.10 -13.49 10.80
CA MET A 1 -20.24 -13.90 9.66
C MET A 1 -19.17 -12.85 9.51
N PRO A 2 -17.92 -13.21 9.16
CA PRO A 2 -16.89 -12.20 8.89
C PRO A 2 -17.35 -11.28 7.74
N VAL A 3 -17.01 -9.99 7.83
CA VAL A 3 -17.29 -9.01 6.78
C VAL A 3 -16.49 -9.45 5.53
N PRO A 4 -17.11 -9.55 4.34
CA PRO A 4 -16.39 -9.91 3.12
C PRO A 4 -15.41 -8.80 2.77
N LEU A 5 -14.18 -9.14 2.35
CA LEU A 5 -13.16 -8.15 1.97
C LEU A 5 -13.40 -7.54 0.59
N LEU A 6 -14.09 -8.26 -0.29
CA LEU A 6 -14.49 -7.81 -1.63
C LEU A 6 -15.98 -7.50 -1.67
N ILE A 7 -16.34 -6.57 -2.54
CA ILE A 7 -17.71 -6.31 -2.96
C ILE A 7 -17.75 -6.22 -4.50
N ASP A 8 -18.73 -6.85 -5.12
CA ASP A 8 -18.97 -6.70 -6.56
C ASP A 8 -19.82 -5.44 -6.86
N ALA A 9 -19.81 -5.03 -8.13
CA ALA A 9 -20.45 -3.79 -8.56
C ALA A 9 -21.98 -3.79 -8.39
N GLU A 10 -22.64 -4.92 -8.64
CA GLU A 10 -24.10 -5.03 -8.52
C GLU A 10 -24.55 -4.92 -7.06
N THR A 11 -23.84 -5.61 -6.16
CA THR A 11 -24.03 -5.56 -4.72
C THR A 11 -23.77 -4.16 -4.19
N LEU A 12 -22.71 -3.47 -4.65
CA LEU A 12 -22.45 -2.08 -4.25
C LEU A 12 -23.59 -1.16 -4.71
N ARG A 13 -24.06 -1.29 -5.96
CA ARG A 13 -25.19 -0.53 -6.47
C ARG A 13 -26.45 -0.74 -5.63
N ASP A 14 -26.73 -1.96 -5.19
CA ASP A 14 -27.89 -2.22 -4.33
C ASP A 14 -27.72 -1.59 -2.94
N GLN A 15 -26.50 -1.63 -2.38
CA GLN A 15 -26.20 -0.99 -1.09
C GLN A 15 -26.28 0.54 -1.14
N LEU A 16 -25.88 1.15 -2.25
CA LEU A 16 -25.98 2.60 -2.45
C LEU A 16 -27.44 3.10 -2.47
N GLY A 17 -28.38 2.25 -2.90
CA GLY A 17 -29.82 2.53 -2.84
C GLY A 17 -30.47 2.23 -1.49
N GLY A 18 -29.70 1.74 -0.52
CA GLY A 18 -30.19 1.29 0.79
C GLY A 18 -30.37 2.42 1.82
N VAL A 19 -30.81 2.02 3.02
CA VAL A 19 -31.04 2.95 4.15
C VAL A 19 -29.73 3.49 4.74
N GLN A 20 -28.65 2.71 4.66
CA GLN A 20 -27.32 3.06 5.17
C GLN A 20 -26.30 2.74 4.08
N PRO A 21 -26.18 3.60 3.05
CA PRO A 21 -25.20 3.38 1.98
C PRO A 21 -23.78 3.45 2.54
N PRO A 22 -22.83 2.65 2.01
CA PRO A 22 -21.44 2.76 2.41
C PRO A 22 -20.82 4.05 1.91
N ARG A 23 -19.80 4.54 2.61
CA ARG A 23 -18.92 5.59 2.07
C ARG A 23 -18.05 4.99 0.97
N VAL A 24 -18.16 5.52 -0.24
CA VAL A 24 -17.34 5.09 -1.38
C VAL A 24 -16.16 6.05 -1.55
N LEU A 25 -14.96 5.49 -1.70
CA LEU A 25 -13.71 6.23 -1.86
C LEU A 25 -13.03 5.85 -3.18
N ASP A 26 -12.76 6.84 -4.02
CA ASP A 26 -12.02 6.70 -5.27
C ASP A 26 -10.55 7.05 -5.04
N VAL A 27 -9.67 6.07 -5.17
CA VAL A 27 -8.23 6.19 -4.87
C VAL A 27 -7.41 6.06 -6.16
N ARG A 28 -7.89 6.57 -7.29
CA ARG A 28 -7.15 6.48 -8.55
C ARG A 28 -5.80 7.21 -8.47
N TRP A 29 -4.74 6.43 -8.59
CA TRP A 29 -3.36 6.90 -8.57
C TRP A 29 -2.49 5.95 -9.40
N ARG A 30 -1.56 6.50 -10.18
CA ARG A 30 -0.58 5.72 -10.94
C ARG A 30 0.78 6.40 -10.84
N LEU A 31 1.86 5.63 -10.86
CA LEU A 31 3.21 6.21 -10.78
C LEU A 31 3.51 7.20 -11.91
N ASP A 32 3.00 6.93 -13.12
CA ASP A 32 3.13 7.78 -14.32
C ASP A 32 2.04 8.88 -14.42
N ARG A 33 0.97 8.75 -13.64
CA ARG A 33 -0.12 9.73 -13.53
C ARG A 33 -0.63 9.79 -12.08
N PRO A 34 0.12 10.45 -11.17
CA PRO A 34 -0.20 10.43 -9.74
C PRO A 34 -1.52 11.14 -9.41
N ASP A 35 -1.85 12.21 -10.13
CA ASP A 35 -3.10 12.93 -9.91
C ASP A 35 -4.26 12.29 -10.70
N GLY A 36 -5.10 11.52 -10.01
CA GLY A 36 -6.33 10.92 -10.54
C GLY A 36 -7.54 11.86 -10.55
N ARG A 37 -7.45 13.06 -9.94
CA ARG A 37 -8.58 14.01 -9.84
C ARG A 37 -9.24 14.34 -11.18
N PRO A 38 -8.50 14.56 -12.29
CA PRO A 38 -9.15 14.84 -13.58
C PRO A 38 -10.08 13.72 -14.03
N ALA A 39 -9.64 12.47 -13.93
CA ALA A 39 -10.44 11.31 -14.32
C ALA A 39 -11.61 11.05 -13.35
N TYR A 40 -11.43 11.38 -12.06
CA TYR A 40 -12.50 11.41 -11.06
C TYR A 40 -13.61 12.40 -11.39
N ARG A 41 -13.25 13.64 -11.69
CA ARG A 41 -14.23 14.68 -12.04
C ARG A 41 -14.98 14.36 -13.33
N GLU A 42 -14.40 13.57 -14.22
CA GLU A 42 -15.05 13.11 -15.45
C GLU A 42 -16.10 12.03 -15.19
N ALA A 43 -15.75 10.99 -14.44
CA ALA A 43 -16.65 9.89 -14.10
C ALA A 43 -16.19 9.12 -12.86
N HIS A 44 -17.09 8.88 -11.91
CA HIS A 44 -16.84 8.07 -10.71
C HIS A 44 -18.10 7.31 -10.26
N VAL A 45 -17.94 6.32 -9.38
CA VAL A 45 -19.07 5.60 -8.76
C VAL A 45 -19.95 6.62 -8.02
N PRO A 46 -21.29 6.56 -8.08
CA PRO A 46 -22.15 7.59 -7.51
C PRO A 46 -21.86 7.88 -6.03
N GLY A 47 -21.74 9.17 -5.70
CA GLY A 47 -21.40 9.66 -4.36
C GLY A 47 -19.98 9.34 -3.86
N ALA A 48 -19.10 8.78 -4.70
CA ALA A 48 -17.72 8.50 -4.32
C ALA A 48 -16.92 9.77 -4.05
N VAL A 49 -16.10 9.75 -3.00
CA VAL A 49 -15.21 10.84 -2.63
C VAL A 49 -13.80 10.51 -3.13
N TYR A 50 -13.19 11.44 -3.86
CA TYR A 50 -11.79 11.26 -4.28
C TYR A 50 -10.84 11.33 -3.09
N VAL A 51 -9.87 10.41 -3.06
CA VAL A 51 -8.80 10.33 -2.07
C VAL A 51 -7.45 10.48 -2.79
N ASP A 52 -6.71 11.52 -2.43
CA ASP A 52 -5.36 11.75 -2.94
C ASP A 52 -4.36 10.84 -2.22
N LEU A 53 -3.82 9.85 -2.93
CA LEU A 53 -2.87 8.91 -2.32
C LEU A 53 -1.62 9.61 -1.76
N ASP A 54 -1.06 10.56 -2.50
CA ASP A 54 0.19 11.23 -2.11
C ASP A 54 -0.04 12.19 -0.95
N ALA A 55 -1.15 12.93 -0.99
CA ALA A 55 -1.44 13.95 0.02
C ALA A 55 -2.17 13.40 1.27
N GLU A 56 -2.92 12.31 1.17
CA GLU A 56 -3.81 11.83 2.24
C GLU A 56 -3.48 10.40 2.72
N LEU A 57 -2.85 9.55 1.89
CA LEU A 57 -2.48 8.17 2.24
C LEU A 57 -0.96 7.96 2.39
N ALA A 58 -0.20 9.06 2.34
CA ALA A 58 1.23 9.08 2.53
C ALA A 58 1.72 10.35 3.24
N GLU A 59 2.91 10.27 3.80
CA GLU A 59 3.70 11.44 4.24
C GLU A 59 4.76 11.80 3.19
N HIS A 60 5.21 13.06 3.21
CA HIS A 60 6.36 13.48 2.42
C HIS A 60 7.64 13.19 3.22
N GLY A 61 8.22 12.01 3.01
CA GLY A 61 9.47 11.58 3.65
C GLY A 61 10.69 11.71 2.74
N ALA A 62 11.88 11.68 3.33
CA ALA A 62 13.10 11.44 2.56
C ALA A 62 13.17 9.94 2.19
N PRO A 63 13.42 9.57 0.93
CA PRO A 63 13.49 8.17 0.51
C PRO A 63 14.43 7.34 1.38
N ALA A 64 15.57 7.90 1.79
CA ALA A 64 16.57 7.23 2.63
C ALA A 64 16.14 6.97 4.07
N THR A 65 15.09 7.63 4.59
CA THR A 65 14.65 7.44 5.98
C THR A 65 13.35 6.66 6.07
N ALA A 66 12.42 6.89 5.14
CA ALA A 66 11.06 6.34 5.25
C ALA A 66 10.48 5.83 3.92
N GLY A 67 11.29 5.82 2.84
CA GLY A 67 10.83 5.52 1.49
C GLY A 67 10.06 6.68 0.84
N ARG A 68 9.56 6.47 -0.38
CA ARG A 68 8.82 7.51 -1.13
C ARG A 68 7.38 7.76 -0.65
N HIS A 69 6.70 6.74 -0.13
CA HIS A 69 5.31 6.86 0.35
C HIS A 69 5.19 6.28 1.78
N PRO A 70 5.89 6.87 2.76
CA PRO A 70 5.73 6.49 4.17
C PRO A 70 4.27 6.59 4.61
N LEU A 71 3.89 5.83 5.63
CA LEU A 71 2.56 5.94 6.23
C LEU A 71 2.34 7.37 6.76
N PRO A 72 1.13 7.94 6.60
CA PRO A 72 0.80 9.25 7.16
C PRO A 72 0.84 9.20 8.69
N SER A 73 1.10 10.35 9.33
CA SER A 73 0.93 10.44 10.79
C SER A 73 -0.54 10.18 11.17
N PRO A 74 -0.82 9.66 12.38
CA PRO A 74 -2.19 9.47 12.87
C PRO A 74 -3.06 10.74 12.76
N GLU A 75 -2.48 11.91 13.03
CA GLU A 75 -3.18 13.20 13.00
C GLU A 75 -3.56 13.61 11.57
N ARG A 76 -2.64 13.44 10.61
CA ARG A 76 -2.92 13.71 9.20
C ARG A 76 -3.94 12.74 8.65
N PHE A 77 -3.80 11.46 8.96
CA PHE A 77 -4.77 10.45 8.52
C PHE A 77 -6.16 10.71 9.13
N ALA A 78 -6.25 11.07 10.41
CA ALA A 78 -7.53 11.45 11.04
C ALA A 78 -8.16 12.68 10.38
N THR A 79 -7.36 13.65 9.94
CA THR A 79 -7.86 14.81 9.20
C THR A 79 -8.44 14.39 7.84
N ALA A 80 -7.71 13.57 7.08
CA ALA A 80 -8.16 13.06 5.79
C ALA A 80 -9.44 12.23 5.91
N VAL A 81 -9.47 11.28 6.84
CA VAL A 81 -10.62 10.41 7.09
C VAL A 81 -11.89 11.22 7.42
N ARG A 82 -11.77 12.28 8.24
CA ARG A 82 -12.90 13.17 8.51
C ARG A 82 -13.31 13.96 7.27
N ARG A 83 -12.35 14.44 6.47
CA ARG A 83 -12.63 15.14 5.20
C ARG A 83 -13.36 14.24 4.19
N TRP A 84 -13.14 12.93 4.22
CA TRP A 84 -13.88 11.97 3.40
C TRP A 84 -15.31 11.70 3.90
N GLY A 85 -15.71 12.31 5.03
CA GLY A 85 -17.05 12.18 5.58
C GLY A 85 -17.33 10.86 6.30
N LEU A 86 -16.28 10.10 6.69
CA LEU A 86 -16.45 8.80 7.34
C LEU A 86 -17.05 8.94 8.75
N ARG A 87 -18.11 8.18 9.01
CA ARG A 87 -18.73 8.11 10.33
C ARG A 87 -18.41 6.81 11.07
N ALA A 88 -18.43 6.87 12.39
CA ALA A 88 -18.21 5.70 13.21
C ALA A 88 -19.25 4.60 12.92
N GLY A 89 -18.78 3.39 12.60
CA GLY A 89 -19.63 2.22 12.31
C GLY A 89 -20.18 2.17 10.89
N GLU A 90 -19.90 3.16 10.03
CA GLU A 90 -20.26 3.13 8.61
C GLU A 90 -19.36 2.16 7.85
N ALA A 91 -19.94 1.43 6.89
CA ALA A 91 -19.16 0.60 5.98
C ALA A 91 -18.45 1.47 4.94
N VAL A 92 -17.24 1.09 4.56
CA VAL A 92 -16.42 1.82 3.59
C VAL A 92 -16.10 0.92 2.41
N VAL A 93 -16.26 1.43 1.20
CA VAL A 93 -15.86 0.76 -0.03
C VAL A 93 -14.81 1.60 -0.73
N VAL A 94 -13.63 1.04 -0.95
CA VAL A 94 -12.52 1.69 -1.68
C VAL A 94 -12.40 1.09 -3.07
N TYR A 95 -12.06 1.89 -4.07
CA TYR A 95 -11.78 1.40 -5.40
C TYR A 95 -10.75 2.28 -6.13
N ASP A 96 -10.21 1.74 -7.21
CA ASP A 96 -9.45 2.46 -8.23
C ASP A 96 -9.84 1.94 -9.63
N ASP A 97 -9.08 2.30 -10.66
CA ASP A 97 -9.25 1.83 -12.02
C ASP A 97 -8.14 0.87 -12.49
N LEU A 98 -7.41 0.28 -11.54
CA LEU A 98 -6.23 -0.53 -11.82
C LEU A 98 -6.12 -1.73 -10.87
N GLY A 99 -7.18 -2.52 -10.78
CA GLY A 99 -7.16 -3.81 -10.07
C GLY A 99 -6.93 -3.70 -8.57
N GLY A 100 -7.29 -2.56 -7.96
CA GLY A 100 -7.21 -2.32 -6.53
C GLY A 100 -5.81 -1.94 -6.02
N LEU A 101 -4.84 -1.66 -6.89
CA LEU A 101 -3.46 -1.37 -6.49
C LEU A 101 -3.34 -0.22 -5.48
N SER A 102 -3.98 0.93 -5.73
CA SER A 102 -3.96 2.08 -4.83
C SER A 102 -5.11 2.03 -3.83
N ALA A 103 -6.26 1.47 -4.22
CA ALA A 103 -7.38 1.24 -3.30
C ALA A 103 -6.99 0.39 -2.10
N SER A 104 -6.16 -0.64 -2.30
CA SER A 104 -5.67 -1.51 -1.22
C SER A 104 -4.83 -0.76 -0.19
N ARG A 105 -4.18 0.35 -0.55
CA ARG A 105 -3.47 1.22 0.39
C ARG A 105 -4.44 1.94 1.33
N ALA A 106 -5.56 2.45 0.79
CA ALA A 106 -6.63 3.03 1.60
C ALA A 106 -7.28 1.96 2.49
N TRP A 107 -7.57 0.77 1.95
CA TRP A 107 -8.06 -0.36 2.74
C TRP A 107 -7.12 -0.65 3.92
N TRP A 108 -5.82 -0.80 3.67
CA TRP A 108 -4.84 -1.12 4.70
C TRP A 108 -4.81 -0.07 5.81
N LEU A 109 -4.78 1.23 5.45
CA LEU A 109 -4.77 2.32 6.43
C LEU A 109 -6.06 2.44 7.24
N LEU A 110 -7.22 2.21 6.61
CA LEU A 110 -8.50 2.20 7.31
C LEU A 110 -8.59 1.02 8.29
N ARG A 111 -8.09 -0.15 7.90
CA ARG A 111 -7.98 -1.32 8.80
C ARG A 111 -7.02 -1.06 9.95
N ASP A 112 -5.88 -0.44 9.67
CA ASP A 112 -4.91 -0.05 10.69
C ASP A 112 -5.51 0.94 11.69
N ALA A 113 -6.32 1.87 11.21
CA ALA A 113 -7.08 2.83 12.01
C ALA A 113 -8.29 2.25 12.75
N GLY A 114 -8.53 0.94 12.67
CA GLY A 114 -9.62 0.27 13.39
C GLY A 114 -10.99 0.33 12.71
N VAL A 115 -11.09 0.73 11.44
CA VAL A 115 -12.35 0.67 10.69
C VAL A 115 -12.71 -0.78 10.39
N ALA A 116 -13.85 -1.22 10.93
CA ALA A 116 -14.23 -2.63 10.98
C ALA A 116 -14.73 -3.20 9.63
N ASP A 117 -15.47 -2.42 8.85
CA ASP A 117 -16.05 -2.82 7.57
C ASP A 117 -15.44 -1.97 6.45
N VAL A 118 -14.36 -2.48 5.87
CA VAL A 118 -13.65 -1.85 4.74
C VAL A 118 -13.51 -2.89 3.64
N ARG A 119 -14.06 -2.59 2.47
CA ARG A 119 -14.16 -3.52 1.34
C ARG A 119 -13.56 -2.91 0.09
N VAL A 120 -12.96 -3.72 -0.76
CA VAL A 120 -12.46 -3.28 -2.07
C VAL A 120 -13.50 -3.65 -3.13
N LEU A 121 -13.84 -2.71 -4.02
CA LEU A 121 -14.67 -3.00 -5.19
C LEU A 121 -13.90 -3.88 -6.18
N ASP A 122 -14.33 -5.12 -6.35
CA ASP A 122 -13.63 -6.09 -7.19
C ASP A 122 -13.68 -5.71 -8.67
N GLY A 123 -12.51 -5.57 -9.30
CA GLY A 123 -12.36 -5.04 -10.66
C GLY A 123 -12.56 -3.52 -10.79
N GLY A 124 -12.83 -2.81 -9.69
CA GLY A 124 -12.85 -1.34 -9.62
C GLY A 124 -13.87 -0.65 -10.55
N LEU A 125 -13.56 0.59 -10.92
CA LEU A 125 -14.38 1.37 -11.85
C LEU A 125 -14.58 0.68 -13.23
N PRO A 126 -13.59 0.00 -13.82
CA PRO A 126 -13.79 -0.76 -15.06
C PRO A 126 -14.90 -1.79 -14.96
N ALA A 127 -14.94 -2.59 -13.87
CA ALA A 127 -16.00 -3.57 -13.66
C ALA A 127 -17.37 -2.92 -13.44
N TRP A 128 -17.41 -1.79 -12.72
CA TRP A 128 -18.63 -1.00 -12.54
C TRP A 128 -19.22 -0.51 -13.87
N VAL A 129 -18.40 0.09 -14.72
CA VAL A 129 -18.81 0.59 -16.03
C VAL A 129 -19.18 -0.56 -16.97
N ALA A 130 -18.43 -1.66 -16.96
CA ALA A 130 -18.74 -2.85 -17.76
C ALA A 130 -20.09 -3.50 -17.39
N ALA A 131 -20.52 -3.36 -16.13
CA ALA A 131 -21.84 -3.78 -15.68
C ALA A 131 -22.98 -2.81 -16.11
N GLY A 132 -22.67 -1.72 -16.82
CA GLY A 132 -23.65 -0.75 -17.29
C GLY A 132 -24.26 0.11 -16.18
N LEU A 133 -23.57 0.24 -15.04
CA LEU A 133 -24.05 0.98 -13.88
C LEU A 133 -23.79 2.49 -14.02
N PRO A 134 -24.64 3.34 -13.42
CA PRO A 134 -24.52 4.80 -13.55
C PRO A 134 -23.24 5.33 -12.91
N VAL A 135 -22.74 6.44 -13.43
CA VAL A 135 -21.59 7.19 -12.88
C VAL A 135 -22.00 8.64 -12.62
N ASP A 136 -21.41 9.24 -11.59
CA ASP A 136 -21.48 10.68 -11.32
C ASP A 136 -20.27 11.40 -11.93
N ALA A 137 -20.36 12.73 -12.02
CA ALA A 137 -19.29 13.61 -12.46
C ALA A 137 -19.19 14.83 -11.53
N GLY A 138 -18.05 15.55 -11.57
CA GLY A 138 -17.75 16.66 -10.68
C GLY A 138 -17.08 16.23 -9.39
N GLU A 139 -17.14 17.07 -8.36
CA GLU A 139 -16.56 16.79 -7.04
C GLU A 139 -17.65 16.48 -6.02
N VAL A 140 -17.40 15.47 -5.18
CA VAL A 140 -18.21 15.18 -3.99
C VAL A 140 -17.47 15.66 -2.76
N GLU A 141 -18.05 16.66 -2.09
CA GLU A 141 -17.57 17.19 -0.80
C GLU A 141 -18.60 16.87 0.28
N PRO A 142 -18.39 15.80 1.07
CA PRO A 142 -19.29 15.47 2.17
C PRO A 142 -19.07 16.39 3.37
N GLU A 143 -20.07 16.46 4.25
CA GLU A 143 -19.87 17.01 5.59
C GLU A 143 -18.79 16.22 6.34
N PRO A 144 -17.90 16.89 7.11
CA PRO A 144 -16.86 16.21 7.86
C PRO A 144 -17.41 15.10 8.77
N GLY A 145 -16.73 13.96 8.73
CA GLY A 145 -17.03 12.79 9.53
C GLY A 145 -16.68 12.94 11.01
N ASP A 146 -17.12 11.97 11.81
CA ASP A 146 -16.96 11.94 13.28
C ASP A 146 -16.04 10.83 13.78
N VAL A 147 -15.49 10.01 12.88
CA VAL A 147 -14.63 8.90 13.27
C VAL A 147 -13.34 9.39 13.93
N VAL A 148 -12.88 8.59 14.90
CA VAL A 148 -11.62 8.78 15.62
C VAL A 148 -10.75 7.55 15.32
N PRO A 149 -9.78 7.65 14.40
CA PRO A 149 -8.86 6.56 14.10
C PRO A 149 -8.12 6.06 15.33
N ALA A 150 -7.98 4.73 15.42
CA ALA A 150 -7.18 4.04 16.42
C ALA A 150 -6.09 3.21 15.69
N PRO A 151 -4.93 3.81 15.35
CA PRO A 151 -3.87 3.14 14.59
C PRO A 151 -3.29 1.93 15.33
N GLY A 152 -2.66 1.01 14.59
CA GLY A 152 -2.05 -0.22 15.12
C GLY A 152 -2.89 -1.48 14.93
N GLY A 153 -3.97 -1.41 14.16
CA GLY A 153 -4.80 -2.55 13.78
C GLY A 153 -4.17 -3.48 12.74
N MET A 154 -3.10 -3.04 12.05
CA MET A 154 -2.42 -3.82 11.02
C MET A 154 -0.91 -3.99 11.32
N PRO A 155 -0.33 -5.17 11.02
CA PRO A 155 1.09 -5.40 11.27
C PRO A 155 1.99 -4.61 10.31
N VAL A 156 2.98 -3.93 10.88
CA VAL A 156 4.03 -3.17 10.18
C VAL A 156 5.38 -3.69 10.61
N ILE A 157 6.32 -3.79 9.67
CA ILE A 157 7.73 -4.06 9.97
C ILE A 157 8.62 -2.92 9.48
N ASP A 158 9.73 -2.71 10.17
CA ASP A 158 10.74 -1.71 9.84
C ASP A 158 11.91 -2.31 9.02
N LEU A 159 12.91 -1.47 8.75
CA LEU A 159 14.09 -1.81 7.96
C LEU A 159 14.92 -2.97 8.56
N ASP A 160 15.08 -3.01 9.89
CA ASP A 160 15.87 -4.04 10.55
C ASP A 160 15.09 -5.36 10.61
N ALA A 161 13.79 -5.28 10.91
CA ALA A 161 12.91 -6.44 10.96
C ALA A 161 12.74 -7.10 9.57
N VAL A 162 12.65 -6.31 8.49
CA VAL A 162 12.56 -6.84 7.12
C VAL A 162 13.87 -7.46 6.65
N ALA A 163 15.02 -6.91 7.05
CA ALA A 163 16.33 -7.50 6.74
C ALA A 163 16.49 -8.90 7.33
N ALA A 164 15.98 -9.12 8.55
CA ALA A 164 16.08 -10.39 9.25
C ALA A 164 14.95 -11.37 8.92
N LEU A 165 13.84 -10.92 8.31
CA LEU A 165 12.65 -11.74 8.09
C LEU A 165 12.92 -13.04 7.30
N PRO A 166 13.71 -13.05 6.20
CA PRO A 166 13.92 -14.24 5.40
C PRO A 166 14.55 -15.43 6.15
N GLU A 167 15.20 -15.20 7.30
CA GLU A 167 15.78 -16.28 8.12
C GLU A 167 14.70 -17.11 8.85
N ARG A 168 13.51 -16.53 9.08
CA ARG A 168 12.46 -17.13 9.93
C ARG A 168 11.07 -17.15 9.28
N GLY A 169 10.89 -16.47 8.16
CA GLY A 169 9.61 -16.25 7.51
C GLY A 169 9.72 -16.05 6.00
N VAL A 170 8.68 -15.48 5.42
CA VAL A 170 8.58 -15.23 3.98
C VAL A 170 8.51 -13.72 3.73
N LEU A 171 9.43 -13.21 2.92
CA LEU A 171 9.42 -11.83 2.45
C LEU A 171 9.04 -11.82 0.96
N LEU A 172 7.96 -11.12 0.61
CA LEU A 172 7.46 -11.04 -0.76
C LEU A 172 7.74 -9.68 -1.38
N ASP A 173 8.33 -9.68 -2.56
CA ASP A 173 8.50 -8.49 -3.40
C ASP A 173 7.36 -8.41 -4.44
N ALA A 174 6.49 -7.43 -4.24
CA ALA A 174 5.31 -7.18 -5.05
C ALA A 174 5.57 -6.47 -6.39
N ARG A 175 6.82 -6.09 -6.68
CA ARG A 175 7.16 -5.43 -7.95
C ARG A 175 7.09 -6.40 -9.13
N ALA A 176 7.05 -5.83 -10.33
CA ALA A 176 7.22 -6.59 -11.56
C ALA A 176 8.55 -7.37 -11.56
N GLY A 177 8.55 -8.54 -12.20
CA GLY A 177 9.67 -9.48 -12.12
C GLY A 177 10.99 -8.90 -12.61
N GLU A 178 10.97 -8.09 -13.67
CA GLU A 178 12.15 -7.40 -14.21
C GLU A 178 12.78 -6.41 -13.22
N ARG A 179 11.97 -5.78 -12.35
CA ARG A 179 12.46 -4.90 -11.29
C ARG A 179 13.08 -5.68 -10.15
N TYR A 180 12.45 -6.79 -9.76
CA TYR A 180 13.01 -7.74 -8.78
C TYR A 180 14.36 -8.28 -9.25
N ARG A 181 14.46 -8.74 -10.50
CA ARG A 181 15.69 -9.30 -11.07
C ARG A 181 16.79 -8.24 -11.29
N GLY A 182 16.47 -6.96 -11.17
CA GLY A 182 17.40 -5.85 -11.37
C GLY A 182 17.71 -5.55 -12.84
N GLU A 183 16.84 -5.97 -13.76
CA GLU A 183 16.96 -5.71 -15.19
C GLU A 183 16.54 -4.28 -15.53
N THR A 184 15.56 -3.75 -14.78
CA THR A 184 15.10 -2.36 -14.89
C THR A 184 14.92 -1.77 -13.50
N GLU A 185 15.39 -0.54 -13.29
CA GLU A 185 15.01 0.25 -12.12
C GLU A 185 14.90 1.72 -12.52
N PRO A 186 13.68 2.18 -12.86
CA PRO A 186 13.49 3.52 -13.39
C PRO A 186 13.44 4.63 -12.32
N ILE A 187 13.31 4.27 -11.03
CA ILE A 187 13.01 5.25 -9.97
C ILE A 187 14.08 5.28 -8.89
N ASP A 188 14.51 4.11 -8.41
CA ASP A 188 15.37 3.97 -7.24
C ASP A 188 16.87 3.89 -7.60
N PRO A 189 17.78 4.30 -6.71
CA PRO A 189 19.22 4.41 -7.03
C PRO A 189 19.93 3.07 -7.26
N ARG A 190 19.31 1.94 -6.90
CA ARG A 190 19.88 0.60 -7.04
C ARG A 190 18.83 -0.37 -7.59
N ALA A 191 19.20 -1.13 -8.62
CA ALA A 191 18.38 -2.20 -9.19
C ALA A 191 18.59 -3.52 -8.44
N GLY A 192 17.57 -4.38 -8.37
CA GLY A 192 17.60 -5.66 -7.68
C GLY A 192 16.52 -5.76 -6.60
N HIS A 193 16.73 -6.65 -5.63
CA HIS A 193 15.78 -6.93 -4.54
C HIS A 193 16.50 -7.15 -3.20
N ILE A 194 15.71 -7.23 -2.11
CA ILE A 194 16.20 -7.50 -0.76
C ILE A 194 16.62 -8.98 -0.70
N PRO A 195 17.87 -9.31 -0.32
CA PRO A 195 18.30 -10.71 -0.26
C PRO A 195 17.38 -11.58 0.60
N GLY A 196 17.08 -12.78 0.11
CA GLY A 196 16.13 -13.72 0.69
C GLY A 196 14.65 -13.45 0.35
N ALA A 197 14.32 -12.32 -0.31
CA ALA A 197 12.96 -12.06 -0.76
C ALA A 197 12.58 -12.92 -1.97
N LEU A 198 11.32 -13.37 -2.01
CA LEU A 198 10.73 -14.06 -3.14
C LEU A 198 9.98 -13.07 -4.04
N SER A 199 10.11 -13.22 -5.36
CA SER A 199 9.32 -12.44 -6.31
C SER A 199 7.85 -12.89 -6.29
N ALA A 200 6.94 -11.96 -6.04
CA ALA A 200 5.51 -12.19 -6.05
C ALA A 200 4.78 -10.99 -6.68
N PRO A 201 4.90 -10.76 -8.01
CA PRO A 201 4.28 -9.61 -8.65
C PRO A 201 2.76 -9.57 -8.42
N THR A 202 2.24 -8.41 -8.02
CA THR A 202 0.81 -8.24 -7.67
C THR A 202 -0.13 -8.55 -8.83
N ALA A 203 0.30 -8.32 -10.07
CA ALA A 203 -0.46 -8.65 -11.27
C ALA A 203 -0.83 -10.14 -11.35
N ALA A 204 -0.02 -11.03 -10.74
CA ALA A 204 -0.31 -12.45 -10.69
C ALA A 204 -1.41 -12.83 -9.67
N SER A 205 -1.92 -11.86 -8.90
CA SER A 205 -3.07 -12.01 -8.00
C SER A 205 -4.40 -11.61 -8.66
N LEU A 206 -4.35 -11.15 -9.92
CA LEU A 206 -5.51 -10.67 -10.67
C LEU A 206 -5.82 -11.58 -11.87
N ALA A 207 -7.10 -11.72 -12.19
CA ALA A 207 -7.59 -12.25 -13.44
C ALA A 207 -7.41 -11.22 -14.58
N PRO A 208 -7.48 -11.65 -15.86
CA PRO A 208 -7.29 -10.76 -17.01
C PRO A 208 -8.27 -9.58 -17.09
N ASP A 209 -9.43 -9.67 -16.44
CA ASP A 209 -10.44 -8.62 -16.36
C ASP A 209 -10.21 -7.62 -15.21
N GLY A 210 -9.10 -7.77 -14.48
CA GLY A 210 -8.70 -6.89 -13.38
C GLY A 210 -9.34 -7.23 -12.02
N ARG A 211 -10.16 -8.28 -11.94
CA ARG A 211 -10.68 -8.81 -10.66
C ARG A 211 -9.61 -9.63 -9.93
N PHE A 212 -9.75 -9.76 -8.62
CA PHE A 212 -8.89 -10.68 -7.87
C PHE A 212 -9.16 -12.14 -8.29
N LEU A 213 -8.11 -12.96 -8.26
CA LEU A 213 -8.27 -14.41 -8.46
C LEU A 213 -9.16 -15.00 -7.34
N PRO A 214 -9.86 -16.13 -7.61
CA PRO A 214 -10.59 -16.84 -6.58
C PRO A 214 -9.72 -17.17 -5.36
N VAL A 215 -10.31 -17.14 -4.16
CA VAL A 215 -9.61 -17.34 -2.88
C VAL A 215 -8.72 -18.59 -2.87
N ASP A 216 -9.19 -19.71 -3.41
CA ASP A 216 -8.40 -20.95 -3.45
C ASP A 216 -7.19 -20.85 -4.38
N ALA A 217 -7.30 -20.12 -5.50
CA ALA A 217 -6.19 -19.88 -6.41
C ALA A 217 -5.14 -18.92 -5.79
N LEU A 218 -5.59 -17.88 -5.07
CA LEU A 218 -4.69 -17.03 -4.29
C LEU A 218 -3.97 -17.83 -3.20
N ARG A 219 -4.70 -18.67 -2.47
CA ARG A 219 -4.14 -19.54 -1.43
C ARG A 219 -3.09 -20.48 -1.99
N GLU A 220 -3.37 -21.13 -3.12
CA GLU A 220 -2.42 -22.01 -3.81
C GLU A 220 -1.17 -21.24 -4.25
N ARG A 221 -1.33 -20.07 -4.89
CA ARG A 221 -0.23 -19.20 -5.31
C ARG A 221 0.71 -18.86 -4.14
N PHE A 222 0.16 -18.33 -3.05
CA PHE A 222 0.97 -17.95 -1.89
C PHE A 222 1.58 -19.18 -1.20
N ALA A 223 0.86 -20.29 -1.14
CA ALA A 223 1.40 -21.52 -0.60
C ALA A 223 2.58 -22.07 -1.41
N ALA A 224 2.58 -21.90 -2.75
CA ALA A 224 3.72 -22.26 -3.59
C ALA A 224 4.97 -21.40 -3.30
N LEU A 225 4.78 -20.17 -2.82
CA LEU A 225 5.83 -19.27 -2.34
C LEU A 225 6.23 -19.52 -0.87
N GLY A 226 5.78 -20.62 -0.28
CA GLY A 226 6.14 -21.01 1.09
C GLY A 226 5.39 -20.26 2.19
N VAL A 227 4.36 -19.47 1.86
CA VAL A 227 3.48 -18.83 2.84
C VAL A 227 2.67 -19.90 3.57
N ARG A 228 2.64 -19.81 4.90
CA ARG A 228 1.94 -20.73 5.80
C ARG A 228 1.40 -19.94 6.99
N VAL A 229 0.33 -20.43 7.62
CA VAL A 229 -0.33 -19.76 8.76
C VAL A 229 0.59 -19.65 9.99
N ASP A 230 1.53 -20.57 10.14
CA ASP A 230 2.46 -20.66 11.28
C ASP A 230 3.80 -19.95 11.03
N ARG A 231 3.95 -19.22 9.91
CA ARG A 231 5.20 -18.52 9.57
C ARG A 231 4.96 -17.03 9.36
N PRO A 232 5.82 -16.15 9.90
CA PRO A 232 5.73 -14.72 9.64
C PRO A 232 5.84 -14.42 8.14
N VAL A 233 4.94 -13.59 7.62
CA VAL A 233 4.95 -13.15 6.23
C VAL A 233 4.93 -11.62 6.19
N ALA A 234 5.70 -11.03 5.29
CA ALA A 234 5.60 -9.61 5.00
C ALA A 234 5.75 -9.34 3.50
N ALA A 235 5.17 -8.23 3.07
CA ALA A 235 5.26 -7.75 1.69
C ALA A 235 5.90 -6.37 1.62
N TYR A 236 6.64 -6.16 0.55
CA TYR A 236 7.18 -4.86 0.16
C TYR A 236 7.11 -4.69 -1.36
N CYS A 237 7.26 -3.47 -1.85
CA CYS A 237 7.30 -3.21 -3.28
C CYS A 237 8.30 -2.10 -3.61
N GLY A 238 7.97 -1.18 -4.53
CA GLY A 238 8.76 0.03 -4.75
C GLY A 238 8.71 1.00 -3.57
N SER A 239 7.52 1.32 -3.08
CA SER A 239 7.33 2.40 -2.09
C SER A 239 6.19 2.16 -1.09
N GLY A 240 5.73 0.93 -0.93
CA GLY A 240 4.71 0.56 0.05
C GLY A 240 3.25 0.66 -0.43
N VAL A 241 3.00 1.14 -1.65
CA VAL A 241 1.64 1.22 -2.24
C VAL A 241 1.18 -0.15 -2.70
N THR A 242 1.81 -0.73 -3.73
CA THR A 242 1.41 -2.05 -4.25
C THR A 242 1.71 -3.20 -3.27
N ALA A 243 2.55 -2.97 -2.26
CA ALA A 243 2.73 -3.92 -1.16
C ALA A 243 1.44 -4.07 -0.33
N ALA A 244 0.65 -3.00 -0.17
CA ALA A 244 -0.64 -3.07 0.49
C ALA A 244 -1.65 -3.93 -0.32
N HIS A 245 -1.54 -3.93 -1.65
CA HIS A 245 -2.30 -4.84 -2.51
C HIS A 245 -1.89 -6.31 -2.31
N GLU A 246 -0.59 -6.60 -2.20
CA GLU A 246 -0.14 -7.98 -1.89
C GLU A 246 -0.61 -8.42 -0.49
N VAL A 247 -0.59 -7.53 0.51
CA VAL A 247 -1.18 -7.79 1.85
C VAL A 247 -2.69 -8.05 1.75
N PHE A 248 -3.42 -7.30 0.93
CA PHE A 248 -4.85 -7.53 0.70
C PHE A 248 -5.11 -8.89 0.05
N ALA A 249 -4.33 -9.26 -0.97
CA ALA A 249 -4.42 -10.57 -1.62
C ALA A 249 -4.08 -11.73 -0.67
N LEU A 250 -3.11 -11.55 0.22
CA LEU A 250 -2.81 -12.50 1.31
C LEU A 250 -3.99 -12.63 2.27
N ALA A 251 -4.61 -11.52 2.67
CA ALA A 251 -5.78 -11.52 3.53
C ALA A 251 -6.97 -12.25 2.88
N LEU A 252 -7.20 -12.05 1.57
CA LEU A 252 -8.20 -12.82 0.80
C LEU A 252 -7.93 -14.32 0.83
N ALA A 253 -6.65 -14.72 0.71
CA ALA A 253 -6.22 -16.11 0.81
C ALA A 253 -6.31 -16.71 2.23
N GLY A 254 -6.54 -15.86 3.25
CA GLY A 254 -6.59 -16.23 4.66
C GLY A 254 -5.23 -16.25 5.36
N PHE A 255 -4.27 -15.46 4.89
CA PHE A 255 -2.97 -15.29 5.51
C PHE A 255 -2.81 -13.86 6.05
N ASP A 256 -2.34 -13.76 7.29
CA ASP A 256 -1.93 -12.48 7.87
C ASP A 256 -0.52 -12.12 7.38
N ALA A 257 -0.31 -10.87 6.98
CA ALA A 257 0.96 -10.40 6.49
C ALA A 257 1.25 -8.97 6.92
N ALA A 258 2.50 -8.71 7.29
CA ALA A 258 2.98 -7.38 7.61
C ALA A 258 3.29 -6.56 6.35
N LEU A 259 3.09 -5.25 6.44
CA LEU A 259 3.57 -4.30 5.44
C LEU A 259 4.95 -3.79 5.84
N TYR A 260 5.88 -3.73 4.90
CA TYR A 260 7.10 -2.90 5.00
C TYR A 260 6.92 -1.61 4.18
N PRO A 261 6.53 -0.48 4.81
CA PRO A 261 6.13 0.72 4.08
C PRO A 261 7.28 1.39 3.33
N GLY A 262 8.48 1.42 3.92
CA GLY A 262 9.66 2.00 3.30
C GLY A 262 10.06 1.29 2.01
N SER A 263 9.79 -0.02 1.94
CA SER A 263 9.88 -0.82 0.72
C SER A 263 11.26 -0.74 0.05
N TRP A 264 11.34 -1.06 -1.25
CA TRP A 264 12.58 -0.98 -2.01
C TRP A 264 13.19 0.42 -1.96
N SER A 265 12.35 1.46 -1.98
CA SER A 265 12.82 2.83 -1.94
C SER A 265 13.69 3.14 -0.73
N GLN A 266 13.23 2.76 0.47
CA GLN A 266 14.06 2.90 1.65
C GLN A 266 15.31 2.03 1.52
N TRP A 267 15.14 0.73 1.26
CA TRP A 267 16.24 -0.22 1.18
C TRP A 267 17.35 0.24 0.22
N SER A 268 17.00 0.56 -1.03
CA SER A 268 17.91 0.97 -2.09
C SER A 268 18.66 2.26 -1.77
N ASN A 269 18.14 3.12 -0.89
CA ASN A 269 18.82 4.35 -0.48
C ASN A 269 19.83 4.14 0.67
N HIS A 270 19.93 2.94 1.25
CA HIS A 270 20.95 2.60 2.25
C HIS A 270 22.17 1.87 1.63
N PRO A 271 23.28 2.56 1.32
CA PRO A 271 24.41 1.97 0.58
C PRO A 271 25.10 0.80 1.30
N GLY A 272 24.95 0.69 2.63
CA GLY A 272 25.50 -0.42 3.42
C GLY A 272 24.68 -1.71 3.37
N LEU A 273 23.45 -1.68 2.87
CA LEU A 273 22.59 -2.86 2.78
C LEU A 273 22.86 -3.66 1.49
N PRO A 274 22.86 -5.00 1.57
CA PRO A 274 23.10 -5.85 0.42
C PRO A 274 21.94 -5.80 -0.57
N VAL A 275 22.23 -6.09 -1.84
CA VAL A 275 21.25 -6.14 -2.93
C VAL A 275 21.49 -7.42 -3.71
N ALA A 276 20.43 -8.20 -3.91
CA ALA A 276 20.45 -9.38 -4.77
C ALA A 276 19.88 -9.02 -6.16
N THR A 277 20.30 -9.76 -7.18
CA THR A 277 19.83 -9.63 -8.58
C THR A 277 19.63 -11.01 -9.19
N GLY A 278 18.95 -11.08 -10.33
CA GLY A 278 18.57 -12.34 -10.95
C GLY A 278 17.29 -12.95 -10.37
N ALA A 279 16.93 -14.14 -10.85
CA ALA A 279 15.66 -14.80 -10.53
C ALA A 279 15.64 -15.49 -9.15
N GLU A 280 16.82 -15.79 -8.59
CA GLU A 280 16.95 -16.44 -7.30
C GLU A 280 16.91 -15.40 -6.16
N PRO A 281 16.42 -15.77 -4.95
CA PRO A 281 16.29 -14.86 -3.81
C PRO A 281 17.60 -14.24 -3.31
N GLY A 282 18.74 -14.82 -3.66
CA GLY A 282 20.04 -14.45 -3.11
C GLY A 282 20.22 -14.92 -1.66
N ALA A 283 21.48 -15.00 -1.23
CA ALA A 283 21.82 -15.40 0.13
C ALA A 283 21.55 -14.26 1.13
N VAL A 284 20.94 -14.60 2.27
CA VAL A 284 20.85 -13.69 3.42
C VAL A 284 22.23 -13.64 4.07
N ASP A 285 22.93 -12.52 3.96
CA ASP A 285 24.21 -12.37 4.65
C ASP A 285 23.92 -12.09 6.13
N ALA A 286 24.29 -13.02 7.02
CA ALA A 286 23.83 -13.11 8.40
C ALA A 286 24.35 -12.01 9.36
N ARG A 287 24.71 -10.82 8.85
CA ARG A 287 25.17 -9.70 9.69
C ARG A 287 24.70 -8.36 9.14
N PRO A 288 23.81 -7.63 9.85
CA PRO A 288 23.77 -6.19 9.66
C PRO A 288 25.13 -5.64 10.11
N ARG A 289 25.92 -5.09 9.18
CA ARG A 289 26.95 -4.12 9.57
C ARG A 289 26.20 -2.98 10.27
N PRO A 290 26.68 -2.49 11.43
CA PRO A 290 26.05 -1.34 12.06
C PRO A 290 25.97 -0.21 11.03
N LEU A 291 24.75 0.29 10.81
CA LEU A 291 24.54 1.50 10.02
C LEU A 291 25.42 2.59 10.65
N PRO A 292 26.20 3.36 9.88
CA PRO A 292 26.91 4.49 10.46
C PRO A 292 25.86 5.39 11.09
N ALA A 293 26.02 5.68 12.39
CA ALA A 293 25.16 6.61 13.10
C ALA A 293 25.09 7.91 12.28
N LEU A 294 23.88 8.41 12.03
CA LEU A 294 23.64 9.75 11.50
C LEU A 294 24.11 10.77 12.55
N ALA A 295 25.41 11.00 12.61
CA ALA A 295 26.03 12.04 13.43
C ALA A 295 27.28 12.54 12.71
N GLU A 296 27.10 13.49 11.79
CA GLU A 296 27.92 14.71 11.62
C GLU A 296 27.61 15.38 10.28
N VAL A 297 26.52 16.16 10.24
CA VAL A 297 26.42 17.33 9.34
C VAL A 297 25.91 18.51 10.15
N VAL A 298 26.62 18.88 11.22
CA VAL A 298 26.56 20.23 11.80
C VAL A 298 27.94 20.60 12.36
N ARG A 299 28.90 20.89 11.48
CA ARG A 299 30.03 21.78 11.80
C ARG A 299 30.51 22.49 10.55
N THR A 300 29.93 23.64 10.23
CA THR A 300 30.65 24.81 9.69
C THR A 300 29.75 26.04 9.83
N VAL A 301 29.58 26.55 11.05
CA VAL A 301 29.45 27.99 11.34
C VAL A 301 29.98 28.23 12.76
N ALA A 302 31.30 28.18 12.95
CA ALA A 302 31.95 28.72 14.15
C ALA A 302 33.47 28.84 13.99
N VAL A 303 33.97 29.44 12.91
CA VAL A 303 35.33 30.03 12.90
C VAL A 303 35.32 31.23 11.97
N LEU A 304 34.85 32.38 12.45
CA LEU A 304 35.38 33.73 12.13
C LEU A 304 34.87 34.72 13.20
N ARG A 305 35.09 34.41 14.48
CA ARG A 305 35.22 35.41 15.53
C ARG A 305 36.26 34.94 16.53
N GLY A 306 37.52 35.25 16.20
CA GLY A 306 38.62 35.38 17.16
C GLY A 306 38.98 36.87 17.32
N PRO A 307 39.72 37.25 18.37
CA PRO A 307 39.41 38.39 19.22
C PRO A 307 40.27 39.65 18.98
N GLY A 308 39.75 40.81 19.38
CA GLY A 308 40.47 41.98 19.91
C GLY A 308 41.70 42.50 19.16
N GLY A 309 41.52 43.66 18.50
CA GLY A 309 42.55 44.56 17.99
C GLY A 309 41.92 45.73 17.27
#